data_AF-A0A8S1RAP8-F1
#
_entry.id   AF-A0A8S1RAP8-F1
#
_cell.length_a   1.000
_cell.length_b   1.000
_cell.length_c   1.000
_cell.angle_alpha   90.00
_cell.angle_beta   90.00
_cell.angle_gamma   90.00
#
_symmetry.space_group_name_H-M   'P 1'
#
loop_
_entity.id
_entity.type
_entity.pdbx_description
1 polymer ?
#
loop_
_entity_poly.entity_id
_entity_poly.type
_entity_poly.pdbx_seq_one_letter_code
_entity_poly.pdbx_strand_id
1 'polypeptide(L)'
;MLLKSLNRFCTLKRYNFQDILMLQRFSQEESKNLNLKQEVLYFYFQSKKVFFKGEGTVLELQQAIKKQIDDVKSVGVFQQTMNDEQIEYASSTPMQLVLAEDMILRLNQTESYIILNKVDNPPVIDLIDNYPITQHALHEYFQEIDVPQRTKVVLSNFIQKLLSEIEKHKELTYDKDLVLLIIKKVILKLGIYSQAQKQIIEDQISFLECKQNRLAHLKDSIIKELEMKEQTTLYQIYFYILMQIAFTQYGTYVVWGWDVMEPVTFMLGVTDMIIAYQFWMKTTKAYTFGNVLQNAVNKHLNKKLSEQFNYADELNDVNRMIEYLKFKQMIYSSDIYEVISVIEGAIEEKQAKLQAQEEEEQ
;
A
#
# COMPACT_ATOMS: atom_id res chain seq x y z
N MET A 1 -19.82 -24.28 -20.07
CA MET A 1 -20.63 -24.63 -18.88
C MET A 1 -19.76 -24.90 -17.65
N LEU A 2 -18.67 -25.67 -17.76
CA LEU A 2 -17.72 -25.96 -16.66
C LEU A 2 -17.06 -24.72 -16.03
N LEU A 3 -16.67 -23.71 -16.81
CA LEU A 3 -16.16 -22.43 -16.26
C LEU A 3 -17.21 -21.67 -15.44
N LYS A 4 -18.48 -21.74 -15.80
CA LYS A 4 -19.59 -21.08 -15.07
C LYS A 4 -19.93 -21.80 -13.76
N SER A 5 -19.74 -23.12 -13.70
CA SER A 5 -19.88 -23.88 -12.45
C SER A 5 -18.66 -23.77 -11.53
N LEU A 6 -17.45 -23.60 -12.09
CA LEU A 6 -16.22 -23.32 -11.33
C LEU A 6 -16.24 -21.92 -10.70
N ASN A 7 -16.73 -20.90 -11.42
CA ASN A 7 -16.93 -19.56 -10.85
C ASN A 7 -17.94 -19.54 -9.69
N ARG A 8 -18.92 -20.46 -9.65
CA ARG A 8 -19.84 -20.61 -8.50
C ARG A 8 -19.23 -21.35 -7.31
N PHE A 9 -18.17 -22.14 -7.51
CA PHE A 9 -17.42 -22.75 -6.41
C PHE A 9 -16.37 -21.79 -5.83
N CYS A 10 -15.89 -20.83 -6.62
CA CYS A 10 -14.93 -19.81 -6.19
C CYS A 10 -15.55 -18.63 -5.43
N THR A 11 -16.88 -18.58 -5.24
CA THR A 11 -17.50 -17.74 -4.21
C THR A 11 -17.31 -18.40 -2.84
N LEU A 12 -16.04 -18.67 -2.51
CA LEU A 12 -15.59 -19.13 -1.21
C LEU A 12 -15.72 -17.98 -0.22
N LYS A 13 -15.99 -18.37 1.02
CA LYS A 13 -16.26 -17.52 2.19
C LYS A 13 -15.45 -16.21 2.11
N ARG A 14 -16.16 -15.06 2.12
CA ARG A 14 -15.52 -13.76 2.34
C ARG A 14 -14.62 -13.90 3.55
N TYR A 15 -13.31 -13.75 3.37
CA TYR A 15 -12.40 -13.68 4.48
C TYR A 15 -12.83 -12.48 5.35
N ASN A 16 -13.18 -12.76 6.60
CA ASN A 16 -13.40 -11.71 7.60
C ASN A 16 -12.03 -11.22 8.08
N PHE A 17 -11.31 -10.49 7.22
CA PHE A 17 -10.15 -9.73 7.64
C PHE A 17 -10.62 -8.48 8.36
N GLN A 18 -10.00 -8.19 9.50
CA GLN A 18 -10.35 -7.03 10.31
C GLN A 18 -9.59 -5.79 9.85
N ASP A 19 -8.33 -5.96 9.43
CA ASP A 19 -7.53 -4.92 8.77
C ASP A 19 -6.36 -5.51 7.95
N ILE A 20 -5.76 -4.68 7.09
CA ILE A 20 -4.53 -4.97 6.34
C ILE A 20 -3.44 -4.02 6.87
N LEU A 21 -2.31 -4.61 7.26
CA LEU A 21 -1.16 -3.94 7.84
C LEU A 21 0.00 -3.99 6.84
N MET A 22 0.83 -2.95 6.87
CA MET A 22 2.03 -2.86 6.04
C MET A 22 3.23 -3.00 6.96
N LEU A 23 4.12 -3.93 6.62
CA LEU A 23 5.42 -4.01 7.26
C LEU A 23 6.31 -2.89 6.74
N GLN A 24 7.07 -2.25 7.62
CA GLN A 24 8.00 -1.17 7.27
C GLN A 24 9.39 -1.47 7.83
N ARG A 25 10.42 -1.17 7.04
CA ARG A 25 11.82 -1.24 7.44
C ARG A 25 12.26 0.14 7.91
N PHE A 26 13.06 0.20 8.97
CA PHE A 26 13.74 1.45 9.33
C PHE A 26 14.73 1.84 8.24
N SER A 27 14.74 3.12 7.87
CA SER A 27 15.78 3.65 6.98
C SER A 27 17.16 3.49 7.64
N GLN A 28 18.21 3.28 6.83
CA GLN A 28 19.60 3.23 7.33
C GLN A 28 20.00 4.50 8.10
N GLU A 29 19.38 5.65 7.80
CA GLU A 29 19.63 6.90 8.54
C GLU A 29 18.94 6.91 9.91
N GLU A 30 17.72 6.38 9.98
CA GLU A 30 16.98 6.28 11.23
C GLU A 30 17.57 5.22 12.16
N SER A 31 18.06 4.10 11.61
CA SER A 31 18.75 3.07 12.37
C SER A 31 20.08 3.56 12.94
N LYS A 32 20.82 4.40 12.18
CA LYS A 32 22.02 5.11 12.67
C LYS A 32 21.68 6.06 13.83
N ASN A 33 20.61 6.85 13.70
CA ASN A 33 20.18 7.78 14.74
C ASN A 33 19.76 7.05 16.04
N LEU A 34 19.27 5.82 15.93
CA LEU A 34 18.86 4.99 17.06
C LEU A 34 19.95 4.04 17.58
N ASN A 35 21.18 4.09 17.03
CA ASN A 35 22.27 3.16 17.34
C ASN A 35 21.88 1.66 17.20
N LEU A 36 20.98 1.36 16.27
CA LEU A 36 20.54 -0.01 16.02
C LEU A 36 21.54 -0.70 15.11
N LYS A 37 22.26 -1.71 15.63
CA LYS A 37 23.21 -2.53 14.86
C LYS A 37 22.53 -3.56 13.94
N GLN A 38 21.22 -3.74 14.06
CA GLN A 38 20.45 -4.78 13.37
C GLN A 38 19.26 -4.16 12.64
N GLU A 39 18.81 -4.82 11.58
CA GLU A 39 17.61 -4.45 10.85
C GLU A 39 16.38 -4.60 11.74
N VAL A 40 15.74 -3.47 12.03
CA VAL A 40 14.51 -3.41 12.83
C VAL A 40 13.33 -3.19 11.88
N LEU A 41 12.33 -4.04 12.03
CA LEU A 41 11.08 -4.02 11.30
C LEU A 41 9.99 -3.53 12.23
N TYR A 42 9.00 -2.85 11.65
CA TYR A 42 7.82 -2.45 12.40
C TYR A 42 6.57 -2.45 11.56
N PHE A 43 5.43 -2.52 12.23
CA PHE A 43 4.12 -2.22 11.65
C PHE A 43 3.30 -1.43 12.65
N TYR A 44 2.31 -0.69 12.16
CA TYR A 44 1.36 0.02 13.01
C TYR A 44 0.21 -0.90 13.38
N PHE A 45 -0.08 -1.01 14.67
CA PHE A 45 -1.24 -1.71 15.19
C PHE A 45 -1.97 -0.79 16.17
N GLN A 46 -3.22 -0.43 15.87
CA GLN A 46 -4.02 0.48 16.70
C GLN A 46 -3.25 1.76 17.10
N SER A 47 -2.56 2.38 16.14
CA SER A 47 -1.70 3.57 16.34
C SER A 47 -0.43 3.35 17.18
N LYS A 48 -0.15 2.13 17.65
CA LYS A 48 1.13 1.78 18.29
C LYS A 48 2.07 1.14 17.26
N LYS A 49 3.34 1.55 17.26
CA LYS A 49 4.38 0.87 16.48
C LYS A 49 4.80 -0.40 17.20
N VAL A 50 4.73 -1.53 16.52
CA VAL A 50 5.25 -2.80 17.02
C VAL A 50 6.61 -3.06 16.41
N PHE A 51 7.66 -3.05 17.22
CA PHE A 51 9.04 -3.26 16.76
C PHE A 51 9.49 -4.70 16.94
N PHE A 52 10.21 -5.25 15.96
CA PHE A 52 10.86 -6.55 16.05
C PHE A 52 12.11 -6.62 15.16
N LYS A 53 12.94 -7.65 15.37
CA LYS A 53 14.20 -7.84 14.62
C LYS A 53 13.97 -8.72 13.39
N GLY A 54 14.54 -8.34 12.24
CA GLY A 54 14.46 -9.14 11.02
C GLY A 54 15.16 -10.50 11.10
N GLU A 55 16.26 -10.59 11.86
CA GLU A 55 17.03 -11.82 12.08
C GLU A 55 16.46 -12.73 13.19
N GLY A 56 15.34 -12.35 13.79
CA GLY A 56 14.74 -13.08 14.91
C GLY A 56 13.97 -14.34 14.51
N THR A 57 13.24 -14.91 15.47
CA THR A 57 12.30 -16.03 15.25
C THR A 57 10.85 -15.58 15.39
N VAL A 58 9.91 -16.39 14.91
CA VAL A 58 8.46 -16.16 15.12
C VAL A 58 8.13 -15.98 16.61
N LEU A 59 8.80 -16.71 17.50
CA LEU A 59 8.62 -16.56 18.95
C LEU A 59 8.94 -15.13 19.42
N GLU A 60 10.02 -14.53 18.92
CA GLU A 60 10.42 -13.17 19.29
C GLU A 60 9.40 -12.14 18.81
N LEU A 61 8.86 -12.32 17.60
CA LEU A 61 7.76 -11.50 17.09
C LEU A 61 6.51 -11.63 17.98
N GLN A 62 6.11 -12.87 18.32
CA GLN A 62 4.97 -13.12 19.21
C GLN A 62 5.16 -12.47 20.58
N GLN A 63 6.37 -12.55 21.15
CA GLN A 63 6.71 -11.89 22.42
C GLN A 63 6.71 -10.37 22.30
N ALA A 64 7.24 -9.82 21.20
CA ALA A 64 7.26 -8.38 20.94
C ALA A 64 5.84 -7.80 20.86
N ILE A 65 4.92 -8.50 20.17
CA ILE A 65 3.51 -8.15 20.06
C ILE A 65 2.84 -8.17 21.44
N LYS A 66 2.98 -9.27 22.19
CA LYS A 66 2.41 -9.40 23.54
C LYS A 66 2.93 -8.35 24.52
N LYS A 67 4.19 -7.91 24.36
CA LYS A 67 4.79 -6.89 25.22
C LYS A 67 4.32 -5.47 24.88
N GLN A 68 4.04 -5.19 23.61
CA GLN A 68 3.71 -3.85 23.13
C GLN A 68 2.20 -3.59 23.05
N ILE A 69 1.39 -4.65 23.08
CA ILE A 69 -0.07 -4.58 23.01
C ILE A 69 -0.67 -5.29 24.23
N ASP A 70 -1.25 -4.49 25.13
CA ASP A 70 -1.67 -4.91 26.48
C ASP A 70 -2.83 -5.94 26.48
N ASP A 71 -3.63 -6.01 25.41
CA ASP A 71 -4.84 -6.86 25.33
C ASP A 71 -4.65 -8.20 24.59
N VAL A 72 -3.42 -8.53 24.22
CA VAL A 72 -3.13 -9.72 23.39
C VAL A 72 -2.70 -10.90 24.25
N LYS A 73 -3.57 -11.91 24.35
CA LYS A 73 -3.32 -13.17 25.07
C LYS A 73 -2.59 -14.20 24.22
N SER A 74 -3.00 -14.34 22.96
CA SER A 74 -2.42 -15.28 22.00
C SER A 74 -2.13 -14.59 20.66
N VAL A 75 -1.01 -15.00 20.06
CA VAL A 75 -0.53 -14.51 18.77
C VAL A 75 -0.14 -15.73 17.97
N GLY A 76 -0.77 -15.93 16.81
CA GLY A 76 -0.36 -16.94 15.84
C GLY A 76 0.10 -16.24 14.55
N VAL A 77 1.11 -16.80 13.90
CA VAL A 77 1.62 -16.31 12.62
C VAL A 77 1.41 -17.42 11.61
N PHE A 78 0.67 -17.12 10.55
CA PHE A 78 0.21 -18.11 9.58
C PHE A 78 0.72 -17.77 8.19
N GLN A 79 1.07 -18.79 7.44
CA GLN A 79 1.30 -18.69 6.01
C GLN A 79 -0.04 -18.54 5.28
N GLN A 80 -0.12 -17.63 4.32
CA GLN A 80 -1.28 -17.52 3.46
C GLN A 80 -1.25 -18.65 2.41
N THR A 81 -1.96 -19.76 2.68
CA THR A 81 -2.09 -20.85 1.70
C THR A 81 -3.37 -20.72 0.88
N MET A 82 -3.43 -21.47 -0.22
CA MET A 82 -4.50 -21.42 -1.23
C MET A 82 -5.81 -22.09 -0.81
N ASN A 83 -5.77 -23.01 0.16
CA ASN A 83 -6.90 -23.89 0.47
C ASN A 83 -7.75 -23.38 1.64
N ASP A 84 -7.64 -22.11 2.02
CA ASP A 84 -8.09 -21.59 3.33
C ASP A 84 -7.41 -22.27 4.55
N GLU A 85 -6.53 -23.23 4.32
CA GLU A 85 -5.78 -23.94 5.34
C GLU A 85 -4.62 -23.07 5.82
N GLN A 86 -4.89 -22.26 6.83
CA GLN A 86 -3.85 -21.45 7.45
C GLN A 86 -2.87 -22.37 8.19
N ILE A 87 -1.65 -22.52 7.66
CA ILE A 87 -0.58 -23.27 8.30
C ILE A 87 0.13 -22.32 9.26
N GLU A 88 0.09 -22.64 10.55
CA GLU A 88 0.82 -21.87 11.56
C GLU A 88 2.31 -22.14 11.43
N TYR A 89 3.12 -21.08 11.37
CA TYR A 89 4.56 -21.22 11.45
C TYR A 89 4.96 -21.67 12.85
N ALA A 90 5.89 -22.63 12.92
CA ALA A 90 6.49 -23.02 14.19
C ALA A 90 7.17 -21.81 14.86
N SER A 91 7.12 -21.73 16.19
CA SER A 91 7.75 -20.63 16.95
C SER A 91 9.26 -20.50 16.71
N SER A 92 9.93 -21.58 16.31
CA SER A 92 11.36 -21.61 15.98
C SER A 92 11.68 -21.18 14.54
N THR A 93 10.68 -20.93 13.69
CA THR A 93 10.92 -20.54 12.30
C THR A 93 11.63 -19.18 12.25
N PRO A 94 12.74 -19.06 11.49
CA PRO A 94 13.41 -17.79 11.27
C PRO A 94 12.50 -16.77 10.59
N MET A 95 12.53 -15.52 11.05
CA MET A 95 11.73 -14.45 10.46
C MET A 95 12.08 -14.19 9.00
N GLN A 96 13.33 -14.41 8.58
CA GLN A 96 13.76 -14.29 7.18
C GLN A 96 12.90 -15.13 6.22
N LEU A 97 12.49 -16.34 6.62
CA LEU A 97 11.63 -17.19 5.81
C LEU A 97 10.19 -16.68 5.80
N VAL A 98 9.70 -16.20 6.94
CA VAL A 98 8.34 -15.64 7.08
C VAL A 98 8.21 -14.35 6.26
N LEU A 99 9.26 -13.53 6.26
CA LEU A 99 9.40 -12.28 5.51
C LEU A 99 9.76 -12.51 4.04
N ALA A 100 9.70 -13.74 3.51
CA ALA A 100 9.75 -13.95 2.07
C ALA A 100 8.36 -13.81 1.43
N GLU A 101 7.30 -13.96 2.22
CA GLU A 101 5.90 -13.97 1.76
C GLU A 101 5.04 -13.00 2.58
N ASP A 102 3.83 -12.74 2.11
CA ASP A 102 2.81 -12.07 2.92
C ASP A 102 2.34 -13.04 4.02
N MET A 103 2.20 -12.54 5.26
CA MET A 103 1.84 -13.36 6.41
C MET A 103 0.50 -12.93 7.01
N ILE A 104 -0.21 -13.88 7.63
CA ILE A 104 -1.43 -13.63 8.37
C ILE A 104 -1.12 -13.65 9.85
N LEU A 105 -1.38 -12.55 10.54
CA LEU A 105 -1.28 -12.44 11.98
C LEU A 105 -2.66 -12.67 12.60
N ARG A 106 -2.78 -13.67 13.46
CA ARG A 106 -4.03 -13.91 14.21
C ARG A 106 -3.83 -13.56 15.68
N LEU A 107 -4.66 -12.65 16.18
CA LEU A 107 -4.67 -12.24 17.58
C LEU A 107 -5.89 -12.83 18.30
N ASN A 108 -5.67 -13.32 19.52
CA ASN A 108 -6.73 -13.83 20.40
C ASN A 108 -7.63 -14.91 19.76
N GLN A 109 -7.14 -15.60 18.72
CA GLN A 109 -7.88 -16.57 17.88
C GLN A 109 -9.07 -16.00 17.09
N THR A 110 -9.45 -14.73 17.30
CA THR A 110 -10.64 -14.11 16.71
C THR A 110 -10.30 -13.13 15.59
N GLU A 111 -9.22 -12.38 15.76
CA GLU A 111 -8.87 -11.26 14.90
C GLU A 111 -7.78 -11.69 13.92
N SER A 112 -8.01 -11.51 12.62
CA SER A 112 -7.04 -11.85 11.57
C SER A 112 -6.64 -10.60 10.79
N TYR A 113 -5.32 -10.39 10.71
CA TYR A 113 -4.69 -9.27 10.03
C TYR A 113 -3.76 -9.81 8.94
N ILE A 114 -3.77 -9.18 7.78
CA ILE A 114 -2.79 -9.49 6.73
C ILE A 114 -1.65 -8.51 6.87
N ILE A 115 -0.43 -9.01 6.99
CA ILE A 115 0.77 -8.19 6.97
C ILE A 115 1.37 -8.32 5.58
N LEU A 116 1.24 -7.25 4.80
CA LEU A 116 1.89 -7.12 3.50
C LEU A 116 3.36 -6.82 3.73
N ASN A 117 4.21 -7.69 3.18
CA ASN A 117 5.63 -7.55 3.33
C ASN A 117 6.14 -6.51 2.32
N LYS A 118 6.61 -5.37 2.83
CA LYS A 118 7.17 -4.30 2.02
C LYS A 118 8.65 -4.59 1.78
N VAL A 119 9.00 -4.84 0.52
CA VAL A 119 10.32 -4.49 0.00
C VAL A 119 10.19 -3.03 -0.44
N ASP A 120 11.11 -2.15 -0.07
CA ASP A 120 11.03 -0.72 -0.37
C ASP A 120 11.14 -0.37 -1.88
N ASN A 121 11.05 -1.38 -2.75
CA ASN A 121 10.83 -1.25 -4.18
C ASN A 121 9.54 -1.99 -4.56
N PRO A 122 8.74 -1.52 -5.55
CA PRO A 122 7.77 -2.39 -6.20
C PRO A 122 8.48 -3.70 -6.54
N PRO A 123 7.85 -4.89 -6.42
CA PRO A 123 8.52 -6.19 -6.56
C PRO A 123 9.06 -6.41 -7.98
N VAL A 124 10.08 -5.66 -8.35
CA VAL A 124 10.77 -5.74 -9.62
C VAL A 124 12.01 -6.60 -9.45
N ILE A 125 12.51 -6.90 -8.23
CA ILE A 125 13.91 -7.38 -8.16
C ILE A 125 14.18 -8.56 -7.19
N ASP A 126 13.59 -8.70 -6.01
CA ASP A 126 14.09 -9.72 -5.04
C ASP A 126 13.31 -11.04 -4.99
N LEU A 127 12.64 -11.42 -6.09
CA LEU A 127 12.20 -12.82 -6.25
C LEU A 127 13.38 -13.73 -6.62
N ILE A 128 14.51 -13.17 -7.06
CA ILE A 128 15.67 -13.92 -7.58
C ILE A 128 16.46 -14.61 -6.45
N ASP A 129 16.56 -14.00 -5.27
CA ASP A 129 17.48 -14.47 -4.22
C ASP A 129 16.94 -15.61 -3.35
N ASN A 130 15.63 -15.89 -3.43
CA ASN A 130 14.98 -16.98 -2.68
C ASN A 130 14.53 -18.15 -3.55
N TYR A 131 14.97 -18.16 -4.81
CA TYR A 131 14.67 -19.25 -5.71
C TYR A 131 15.43 -20.53 -5.31
N PRO A 132 14.79 -21.71 -5.26
CA PRO A 132 15.52 -22.97 -5.23
C PRO A 132 16.55 -22.98 -6.36
N ILE A 133 17.70 -23.62 -6.16
CA ILE A 133 18.83 -23.64 -7.11
C ILE A 133 18.40 -23.94 -8.56
N THR A 134 17.35 -24.75 -8.74
CA THR A 134 16.78 -25.08 -10.06
C THR A 134 16.16 -23.89 -10.80
N GLN A 135 15.68 -22.88 -10.09
CA GLN A 135 15.09 -21.67 -10.66
C GLN A 135 16.15 -20.62 -11.03
N HIS A 136 17.34 -20.64 -10.42
CA HIS A 136 18.47 -19.79 -10.85
C HIS A 136 18.93 -20.14 -12.27
N ALA A 137 19.11 -21.43 -12.57
CA ALA A 137 19.52 -21.88 -13.91
C ALA A 137 18.49 -21.50 -14.99
N LEU A 138 17.19 -21.60 -14.68
CA LEU A 138 16.12 -21.14 -15.58
C LEU A 138 16.14 -19.62 -15.76
N HIS A 139 16.44 -18.88 -14.69
CA HIS A 139 16.50 -17.44 -14.75
C HIS A 139 17.67 -16.93 -15.61
N GLU A 140 18.86 -17.53 -15.45
CA GLU A 140 20.02 -17.26 -16.30
C GLU A 140 19.70 -17.55 -17.78
N TYR A 141 19.09 -18.70 -18.06
CA TYR A 141 18.64 -19.05 -19.42
C TYR A 141 17.65 -18.01 -20.00
N PHE A 142 16.71 -17.51 -19.20
CA PHE A 142 15.77 -16.47 -19.66
C PHE A 142 16.39 -15.07 -19.73
N GLN A 143 17.52 -14.81 -19.07
CA GLN A 143 18.30 -13.59 -19.28
C GLN A 143 18.98 -13.57 -20.65
N GLU A 144 19.46 -14.72 -21.12
CA GLU A 144 20.08 -14.83 -22.45
C GLU A 144 19.09 -14.60 -23.61
N ILE A 145 17.79 -14.84 -23.40
CA ILE A 145 16.74 -14.78 -24.44
C ILE A 145 16.00 -13.42 -24.44
N ASP A 146 16.43 -12.45 -23.61
CA ASP A 146 15.80 -11.12 -23.48
C ASP A 146 14.27 -11.17 -23.23
N VAL A 147 13.81 -12.20 -22.52
CA VAL A 147 12.39 -12.37 -22.21
C VAL A 147 11.96 -11.30 -21.18
N PRO A 148 10.78 -10.67 -21.30
CA PRO A 148 10.29 -9.72 -20.29
C PRO A 148 10.24 -10.36 -18.90
N GLN A 149 10.65 -9.64 -17.86
CA GLN A 149 10.83 -10.18 -16.51
C GLN A 149 9.56 -10.82 -15.92
N ARG A 150 8.39 -10.24 -16.20
CA ARG A 150 7.07 -10.81 -15.83
C ARG A 150 6.88 -12.22 -16.41
N THR A 151 7.24 -12.40 -17.68
CA THR A 151 7.15 -13.68 -18.39
C THR A 151 8.11 -14.70 -17.77
N LYS A 152 9.31 -14.28 -17.33
CA LYS A 152 10.28 -15.17 -16.65
C LYS A 152 9.71 -15.79 -15.37
N VAL A 153 9.04 -14.98 -14.53
CA VAL A 153 8.47 -15.46 -13.27
C VAL A 153 7.34 -16.47 -13.52
N VAL A 154 6.43 -16.15 -14.46
CA VAL A 154 5.33 -17.05 -14.84
C VAL A 154 5.88 -18.38 -15.39
N LEU A 155 6.90 -18.31 -16.24
CA LEU A 155 7.56 -19.47 -16.82
C LEU A 155 8.27 -20.34 -15.82
N SER A 156 9.05 -19.73 -14.92
CA SER A 156 9.77 -20.44 -13.87
C SER A 156 8.80 -21.23 -12.99
N ASN A 157 7.67 -20.59 -12.60
CA ASN A 157 6.61 -21.24 -11.84
C ASN A 157 5.92 -22.37 -12.63
N PHE A 158 5.73 -22.19 -13.94
CA PHE A 158 5.18 -23.21 -14.82
C PHE A 158 6.10 -24.43 -14.92
N ILE A 159 7.39 -24.23 -15.23
CA ILE A 159 8.37 -25.29 -15.39
C ILE A 159 8.56 -26.05 -14.08
N GLN A 160 8.64 -25.35 -12.94
CA GLN A 160 8.77 -26.01 -11.65
C GLN A 160 7.57 -26.92 -11.35
N LYS A 161 6.34 -26.44 -11.57
CA LYS A 161 5.14 -27.26 -11.39
C LYS A 161 5.10 -28.42 -12.38
N LEU A 162 5.53 -28.20 -13.62
CA LEU A 162 5.64 -29.24 -14.63
C LEU A 162 6.62 -30.33 -14.19
N LEU A 163 7.84 -29.96 -13.79
CA LEU A 163 8.86 -30.88 -13.28
C LEU A 163 8.32 -31.66 -12.07
N SER A 164 7.69 -30.98 -11.12
CA SER A 164 7.13 -31.64 -9.92
C SER A 164 6.03 -32.66 -10.24
N GLU A 165 5.23 -32.44 -11.30
CA GLU A 165 4.21 -33.40 -11.73
C GLU A 165 4.83 -34.54 -12.55
N ILE A 166 5.84 -34.26 -13.39
CA ILE A 166 6.61 -35.29 -14.09
C ILE A 166 7.30 -36.23 -13.09
N GLU A 167 7.88 -35.69 -12.02
CA GLU A 167 8.57 -36.47 -11.00
C GLU A 167 7.64 -37.41 -10.23
N LYS A 168 6.37 -37.05 -10.06
CA LYS A 168 5.36 -37.94 -9.43
C LYS A 168 5.01 -39.15 -10.30
N HIS A 169 5.36 -39.12 -11.58
CA HIS A 169 5.03 -40.16 -12.57
C HIS A 169 6.27 -40.92 -13.07
N LYS A 170 7.39 -40.92 -12.31
CA LYS A 170 8.68 -41.55 -12.67
C LYS A 170 8.63 -43.02 -13.09
N GLU A 171 7.57 -43.77 -12.74
CA GLU A 171 7.43 -45.20 -13.04
C GLU A 171 6.79 -45.50 -14.41
N LEU A 172 6.28 -44.48 -15.12
CA LEU A 172 5.60 -44.64 -16.40
C LEU A 172 6.55 -44.33 -17.56
N THR A 173 6.48 -45.12 -18.63
CA THR A 173 7.08 -44.77 -19.92
C THR A 173 6.42 -43.49 -20.44
N TYR A 174 7.23 -42.44 -20.67
CA TYR A 174 6.74 -41.15 -21.14
C TYR A 174 6.33 -41.23 -22.62
N ASP A 175 5.04 -41.46 -22.85
CA ASP A 175 4.41 -41.25 -24.16
C ASP A 175 4.14 -39.75 -24.39
N LYS A 176 4.19 -39.31 -25.65
CA LYS A 176 3.92 -37.92 -26.05
C LYS A 176 2.55 -37.45 -25.56
N ASP A 177 1.55 -38.32 -25.63
CA ASP A 177 0.19 -38.02 -25.18
C ASP A 177 0.11 -37.81 -23.66
N LEU A 178 0.90 -38.57 -22.89
CA LEU A 178 0.97 -38.44 -21.44
C LEU A 178 1.65 -37.12 -21.04
N VAL A 179 2.74 -36.75 -21.69
CA VAL A 179 3.42 -35.45 -21.45
C VAL A 179 2.48 -34.29 -21.77
N LEU A 180 1.76 -34.36 -22.90
CA LEU A 180 0.80 -33.33 -23.30
C LEU A 180 -0.38 -33.21 -22.33
N LEU A 181 -0.84 -34.34 -21.77
CA LEU A 181 -1.87 -34.36 -20.73
C LEU A 181 -1.37 -33.74 -19.42
N ILE A 182 -0.12 -34.00 -19.01
CA ILE A 182 0.51 -33.37 -17.84
C ILE A 182 0.63 -31.86 -18.05
N ILE A 183 1.11 -31.41 -19.22
CA ILE A 183 1.20 -29.98 -19.55
C ILE A 183 -0.18 -29.31 -19.44
N LYS A 184 -1.22 -29.87 -20.07
CA LYS A 184 -2.59 -29.37 -19.97
C LYS A 184 -3.08 -29.29 -18.53
N LYS A 185 -2.81 -30.32 -17.72
CA LYS A 185 -3.16 -30.35 -16.30
C LYS A 185 -2.47 -29.24 -15.52
N VAL A 186 -1.19 -28.99 -15.77
CA VAL A 186 -0.41 -27.94 -15.09
C VAL A 186 -0.89 -26.55 -15.51
N ILE A 187 -1.14 -26.31 -16.79
CA ILE A 187 -1.71 -25.04 -17.29
C ILE A 187 -3.06 -24.78 -16.64
N LEU A 188 -3.96 -25.77 -16.61
CA LEU A 188 -5.28 -25.63 -15.97
C LEU A 188 -5.16 -25.32 -14.48
N LYS A 189 -4.29 -26.04 -13.74
CA LYS A 189 -4.04 -25.77 -12.32
C LYS A 189 -3.50 -24.34 -12.11
N LEU A 190 -2.58 -23.88 -12.94
CA LEU A 190 -2.02 -22.54 -12.87
C LEU A 190 -3.04 -21.46 -13.24
N GLY A 191 -3.89 -21.70 -14.23
CA GLY A 191 -4.96 -20.77 -14.61
C GLY A 191 -5.98 -20.58 -13.50
N ILE A 192 -6.46 -21.68 -12.91
CA ILE A 192 -7.36 -21.64 -11.75
C ILE A 192 -6.70 -20.91 -10.58
N TYR A 193 -5.43 -21.22 -10.31
CA TYR A 193 -4.64 -20.57 -9.26
C TYR A 193 -4.51 -19.06 -9.47
N SER A 194 -4.13 -18.64 -10.68
CA SER A 194 -3.93 -17.23 -11.02
C SER A 194 -5.24 -16.44 -10.91
N GLN A 195 -6.34 -17.04 -11.36
CA GLN A 195 -7.67 -16.45 -11.26
C GLN A 195 -8.13 -16.30 -9.81
N ALA A 196 -7.91 -17.32 -8.97
CA ALA A 196 -8.25 -17.26 -7.55
C ALA A 196 -7.43 -16.18 -6.82
N GLN A 197 -6.12 -16.11 -7.07
CA GLN A 197 -5.25 -15.08 -6.50
C GLN A 197 -5.65 -13.67 -6.95
N LYS A 198 -5.97 -13.52 -8.24
CA LYS A 198 -6.47 -12.25 -8.78
C LYS A 198 -7.73 -11.79 -8.03
N GLN A 199 -8.69 -12.68 -7.80
CA GLN A 199 -9.91 -12.35 -7.05
C GLN A 199 -9.61 -11.93 -5.61
N ILE A 200 -8.74 -12.66 -4.90
CA ILE A 200 -8.33 -12.31 -3.52
C ILE A 200 -7.70 -10.91 -3.49
N ILE A 201 -6.82 -10.62 -4.44
CA ILE A 201 -6.15 -9.31 -4.54
C ILE A 201 -7.16 -8.20 -4.85
N GLU A 202 -8.12 -8.45 -5.76
CA GLU A 202 -9.21 -7.50 -6.06
C GLU A 202 -10.06 -7.19 -4.82
N ASP A 203 -10.39 -8.22 -4.04
CA ASP A 203 -11.13 -8.05 -2.79
C ASP A 203 -10.32 -7.20 -1.79
N GLN A 204 -9.01 -7.45 -1.64
CA GLN A 204 -8.12 -6.67 -0.78
C GLN A 204 -7.99 -5.20 -1.24
N ILE A 205 -7.87 -4.96 -2.56
CA ILE A 205 -7.85 -3.60 -3.13
C ILE A 205 -9.16 -2.88 -2.81
N SER A 206 -10.31 -3.55 -3.03
CA SER A 206 -11.62 -2.95 -2.77
C SER A 206 -11.81 -2.57 -1.29
N PHE A 207 -11.26 -3.38 -0.37
CA PHE A 207 -11.26 -3.10 1.06
C PHE A 207 -10.43 -1.85 1.38
N LEU A 208 -9.23 -1.73 0.80
CA LEU A 208 -8.36 -0.57 1.01
C LEU A 208 -8.93 0.71 0.39
N GLU A 209 -9.55 0.63 -0.79
CA GLU A 209 -10.24 1.76 -1.42
C GLU A 209 -11.43 2.22 -0.55
N CYS A 210 -12.16 1.28 0.08
CA CYS A 210 -13.19 1.61 1.06
C CYS A 210 -12.60 2.33 2.29
N LYS A 211 -11.46 1.86 2.81
CA LYS A 211 -10.74 2.51 3.93
C LYS A 211 -10.27 3.92 3.55
N GLN A 212 -9.71 4.09 2.35
CA GLN A 212 -9.30 5.38 1.80
C GLN A 212 -10.47 6.36 1.70
N ASN A 213 -11.61 5.91 1.18
CA ASN A 213 -12.83 6.70 1.09
C ASN A 213 -13.37 7.11 2.47
N ARG A 214 -13.32 6.20 3.45
CA ARG A 214 -13.69 6.52 4.84
C ARG A 214 -12.78 7.59 5.44
N LEU A 215 -11.47 7.50 5.21
CA LEU A 215 -10.52 8.53 5.66
C LEU A 215 -10.79 9.88 5.00
N ALA A 216 -11.06 9.91 3.68
CA ALA A 216 -11.46 11.12 2.98
C ALA A 216 -12.73 11.73 3.57
N HIS A 217 -13.74 10.90 3.85
CA HIS A 217 -15.01 11.36 4.41
C HIS A 217 -14.87 11.90 5.84
N LEU A 218 -13.96 11.33 6.65
CA LEU A 218 -13.60 11.85 7.98
C LEU A 218 -12.93 13.22 7.87
N LYS A 219 -11.96 13.37 6.96
CA LYS A 219 -11.31 14.65 6.68
C LYS A 219 -12.34 15.71 6.29
N ASP A 220 -13.26 15.38 5.38
CA ASP A 220 -14.31 16.30 4.95
C ASP A 220 -15.28 16.66 6.08
N SER A 221 -15.62 15.71 6.95
CA SER A 221 -16.44 16.02 8.13
C SER A 221 -15.74 16.95 9.11
N ILE A 222 -14.43 16.79 9.30
CA ILE A 222 -13.63 17.65 10.18
C ILE A 222 -13.53 19.05 9.56
N ILE A 223 -13.30 19.15 8.24
CA ILE A 223 -13.26 20.41 7.52
C ILE A 223 -14.58 21.16 7.70
N LYS A 224 -15.73 20.50 7.48
CA LYS A 224 -17.04 21.13 7.66
C LYS A 224 -17.29 21.60 9.09
N GLU A 225 -16.90 20.81 10.09
CA GLU A 225 -17.01 21.20 11.50
C GLU A 225 -16.14 22.42 11.81
N LEU A 226 -14.92 22.47 11.26
CA LEU A 226 -14.01 23.60 11.41
C LEU A 226 -14.51 24.84 10.67
N GLU A 227 -15.03 24.71 9.45
CA GLU A 227 -15.61 25.82 8.70
C GLU A 227 -16.75 26.49 9.47
N MET A 228 -17.65 25.69 10.06
CA MET A 228 -18.74 26.21 10.91
C MET A 228 -18.21 26.93 12.15
N LYS A 229 -17.16 26.41 12.78
CA LYS A 229 -16.53 27.07 13.95
C LYS A 229 -15.83 28.36 13.56
N GLU A 230 -15.09 28.36 12.45
CA GLU A 230 -14.31 29.50 11.98
C GLU A 230 -15.18 30.60 11.33
N GLN A 231 -16.45 30.34 11.02
CA GLN A 231 -17.40 31.41 10.69
C GLN A 231 -17.52 32.44 11.81
N THR A 232 -17.33 32.03 13.08
CA THR A 232 -17.29 32.98 14.21
C THR A 232 -16.16 34.00 14.08
N THR A 233 -15.00 33.58 13.55
CA THR A 233 -13.86 34.46 13.25
C THR A 233 -14.23 35.51 12.19
N LEU A 234 -15.02 35.14 11.18
CA LEU A 234 -15.54 36.12 10.21
C LEU A 234 -16.49 37.12 10.87
N TYR A 235 -17.39 36.67 11.74
CA TYR A 235 -18.28 37.56 12.48
C TYR A 235 -17.50 38.53 13.38
N GLN A 236 -16.38 38.11 13.96
CA GLN A 236 -15.50 39.00 14.73
C GLN A 236 -14.87 40.08 13.85
N ILE A 237 -14.43 39.73 12.63
CA ILE A 237 -13.88 40.72 11.69
C ILE A 237 -14.97 41.70 11.23
N TYR A 238 -16.16 41.20 10.90
CA TYR A 238 -17.30 42.07 10.58
C TYR A 238 -17.66 42.99 11.74
N PHE A 239 -17.69 42.46 12.96
CA PHE A 239 -17.97 43.24 14.16
C PHE A 239 -16.89 44.33 14.38
N TYR A 240 -15.62 44.01 14.16
CA TYR A 240 -14.52 44.98 14.22
C TYR A 240 -14.73 46.13 13.22
N ILE A 241 -15.07 45.81 11.96
CA ILE A 241 -15.35 46.83 10.92
C ILE A 241 -16.56 47.68 11.31
N LEU A 242 -17.62 47.08 11.84
CA LEU A 242 -18.81 47.80 12.31
C LEU A 242 -18.48 48.74 13.48
N MET A 243 -17.65 48.30 14.42
CA MET A 243 -17.18 49.13 15.52
C MET A 243 -16.34 50.31 15.03
N GLN A 244 -15.48 50.10 14.03
CA GLN A 244 -14.69 51.17 13.41
C GLN A 244 -15.58 52.21 12.71
N ILE A 245 -16.62 51.76 11.99
CA ILE A 245 -17.62 52.64 11.38
C ILE A 245 -18.41 53.40 12.46
N ALA A 246 -18.92 52.71 13.49
CA ALA A 246 -19.69 53.34 14.55
C ALA A 246 -18.84 54.38 15.32
N PHE A 247 -17.59 54.06 15.62
CA PHE A 247 -16.63 54.96 16.27
C PHE A 247 -16.38 56.21 15.43
N THR A 248 -16.14 56.05 14.13
CA THR A 248 -15.90 57.19 13.23
C THR A 248 -17.14 58.07 13.07
N GLN A 249 -18.33 57.48 12.93
CA GLN A 249 -19.59 58.22 12.83
C GLN A 249 -19.91 58.98 14.14
N TYR A 250 -19.83 58.31 15.27
CA TYR A 250 -20.10 58.93 16.58
C TYR A 250 -19.09 60.03 16.90
N GLY A 251 -17.80 59.76 16.68
CA GLY A 251 -16.73 60.74 16.91
C GLY A 251 -16.90 61.99 16.04
N THR A 252 -17.28 61.81 14.77
CA THR A 252 -17.42 62.92 13.82
C THR A 252 -18.64 63.78 14.11
N TYR A 253 -19.81 63.18 14.32
CA TYR A 253 -21.08 63.93 14.39
C TYR A 253 -21.50 64.35 15.80
N VAL A 254 -21.00 63.69 16.85
CA VAL A 254 -21.47 63.92 18.22
C VAL A 254 -20.41 64.55 19.11
N VAL A 255 -19.16 64.10 19.05
CA VAL A 255 -18.16 64.41 20.10
C VAL A 255 -17.11 65.44 19.68
N TRP A 256 -16.36 65.19 18.60
CA TRP A 256 -15.14 65.94 18.29
C TRP A 256 -15.20 66.77 17.01
N GLY A 257 -16.13 66.46 16.10
CA GLY A 257 -16.20 67.11 14.79
C GLY A 257 -15.24 66.47 13.78
N TRP A 258 -15.39 66.86 12.50
CA TRP A 258 -14.62 66.29 11.39
C TRP A 258 -13.11 66.60 11.47
N ASP A 259 -12.74 67.83 11.81
CA ASP A 259 -11.35 68.31 11.79
C ASP A 259 -10.42 67.50 12.72
N VAL A 260 -10.94 67.01 13.84
CA VAL A 260 -10.21 66.15 14.78
C VAL A 260 -10.23 64.68 14.32
N MET A 261 -11.33 64.22 13.74
CA MET A 261 -11.50 62.81 13.35
C MET A 261 -10.82 62.45 12.03
N GLU A 262 -10.61 63.41 11.13
CA GLU A 262 -9.94 63.22 9.84
C GLU A 262 -8.58 62.51 9.97
N PRO A 263 -7.60 63.03 10.74
CA PRO A 263 -6.31 62.36 10.89
C PRO A 263 -6.42 60.99 11.59
N VAL A 264 -7.41 60.81 12.47
CA VAL A 264 -7.67 59.52 13.13
C VAL A 264 -8.15 58.48 12.10
N THR A 265 -9.06 58.86 11.20
CA THR A 265 -9.54 57.95 10.14
C THR A 265 -8.43 57.57 9.16
N PHE A 266 -7.54 58.52 8.83
CA PHE A 266 -6.36 58.24 8.02
C PHE A 266 -5.44 57.21 8.69
N MET A 267 -5.15 57.36 9.99
CA MET A 267 -4.34 56.41 10.74
C MET A 267 -4.97 55.02 10.85
N LEU A 268 -6.30 54.94 10.98
CA LEU A 268 -7.02 53.67 10.95
C LEU A 268 -6.86 52.95 9.60
N GLY A 269 -6.99 53.69 8.48
CA GLY A 269 -6.76 53.13 7.14
C GLY A 269 -5.34 52.61 6.93
N VAL A 270 -4.32 53.33 7.44
CA VAL A 270 -2.92 52.86 7.41
C VAL A 270 -2.75 51.58 8.25
N THR A 271 -3.41 51.50 9.40
CA THR A 271 -3.37 50.31 10.27
C THR A 271 -3.97 49.09 9.57
N ASP A 272 -5.09 49.24 8.87
CA ASP A 272 -5.72 48.16 8.10
C ASP A 272 -4.80 47.68 6.95
N MET A 273 -4.09 48.59 6.27
CA MET A 273 -3.07 48.23 5.27
C MET A 273 -1.91 47.44 5.89
N ILE A 274 -1.43 47.84 7.07
CA ILE A 274 -0.36 47.12 7.77
C ILE A 274 -0.82 45.70 8.12
N ILE A 275 -2.04 45.53 8.64
CA ILE A 275 -2.60 44.21 8.97
C ILE A 275 -2.70 43.32 7.73
N ALA A 276 -3.23 43.87 6.63
CA ALA A 276 -3.32 43.14 5.37
C ALA A 276 -1.94 42.73 4.83
N TYR A 277 -0.95 43.62 4.92
CA TYR A 277 0.42 43.33 4.50
C TYR A 277 1.10 42.28 5.40
N GLN A 278 0.89 42.35 6.72
CA GLN A 278 1.38 41.33 7.65
C GLN A 278 0.78 39.95 7.37
N PHE A 279 -0.51 39.88 7.02
CA PHE A 279 -1.14 38.63 6.60
C PHE A 279 -0.50 38.09 5.32
N TRP A 280 -0.29 38.95 4.32
CA TRP A 280 0.35 38.58 3.08
C TRP A 280 1.79 38.07 3.30
N MET A 281 2.59 38.76 4.12
CA MET A 281 3.95 38.29 4.45
C MET A 281 3.96 36.92 5.13
N LYS A 282 2.98 36.63 6.00
CA LYS A 282 2.90 35.35 6.72
C LYS A 282 2.40 34.20 5.86
N THR A 283 1.49 34.45 4.92
CA THR A 283 0.77 33.40 4.19
C THR A 283 1.12 33.33 2.71
N THR A 284 1.79 34.35 2.17
CA THR A 284 2.01 34.60 0.73
C THR A 284 0.71 34.69 -0.09
N LYS A 285 -0.44 34.80 0.58
CA LYS A 285 -1.77 34.90 -0.05
C LYS A 285 -2.31 36.32 0.11
N ALA A 286 -3.06 36.79 -0.89
CA ALA A 286 -3.75 38.08 -0.82
C ALA A 286 -4.72 38.11 0.37
N TYR A 287 -4.83 39.26 1.04
CA TYR A 287 -5.77 39.45 2.14
C TYR A 287 -7.20 39.49 1.60
N THR A 288 -7.90 38.37 1.71
CA THR A 288 -9.33 38.24 1.40
C THR A 288 -9.99 37.45 2.53
N PHE A 289 -11.27 37.72 2.82
CA PHE A 289 -12.00 37.01 3.88
C PHE A 289 -11.97 35.49 3.69
N GLY A 290 -12.09 35.02 2.45
CA GLY A 290 -11.98 33.59 2.12
C GLY A 290 -10.59 33.02 2.45
N ASN A 291 -9.51 33.75 2.13
CA ASN A 291 -8.16 33.30 2.43
C ASN A 291 -7.86 33.30 3.93
N VAL A 292 -8.39 34.28 4.68
CA VAL A 292 -8.26 34.33 6.15
C VAL A 292 -8.97 33.13 6.78
N LEU A 293 -10.20 32.84 6.36
CA LEU A 293 -10.96 31.68 6.81
C LEU A 293 -10.24 30.37 6.48
N GLN A 294 -9.85 30.17 5.21
CA GLN A 294 -9.15 28.96 4.79
C GLN A 294 -7.83 28.77 5.55
N ASN A 295 -7.10 29.84 5.84
CA ASN A 295 -5.85 29.74 6.58
C ASN A 295 -6.10 29.33 8.05
N ALA A 296 -7.15 29.87 8.68
CA ALA A 296 -7.55 29.47 10.03
C ALA A 296 -8.01 27.99 10.07
N VAL A 297 -8.86 27.59 9.12
CA VAL A 297 -9.32 26.20 8.96
C VAL A 297 -8.13 25.26 8.75
N ASN A 298 -7.21 25.54 7.83
CA ASN A 298 -6.06 24.69 7.57
C ASN A 298 -5.13 24.55 8.79
N LYS A 299 -4.93 25.65 9.53
CA LYS A 299 -4.11 25.64 10.75
C LYS A 299 -4.73 24.73 11.81
N HIS A 300 -6.04 24.82 12.02
CA HIS A 300 -6.75 23.96 12.98
C HIS A 300 -6.96 22.53 12.48
N LEU A 301 -7.08 22.34 11.16
CA LEU A 301 -7.19 21.02 10.52
C LEU A 301 -5.91 20.21 10.76
N ASN A 302 -4.74 20.79 10.47
CA ASN A 302 -3.47 20.10 10.66
C ASN A 302 -3.26 19.71 12.14
N LYS A 303 -3.62 20.62 13.06
CA LYS A 303 -3.57 20.34 14.49
C LYS A 303 -4.51 19.20 14.89
N LYS A 304 -5.79 19.29 14.51
CA LYS A 304 -6.81 18.29 14.88
C LYS A 304 -6.55 16.92 14.25
N LEU A 305 -6.06 16.89 13.01
CA LEU A 305 -5.59 15.65 12.39
C LEU A 305 -4.42 15.08 13.18
N SER A 306 -3.35 15.86 13.42
CA SER A 306 -2.18 15.38 14.17
C SER A 306 -2.47 14.89 15.59
N GLU A 307 -3.50 15.43 16.25
CA GLU A 307 -3.92 15.04 17.60
C GLU A 307 -4.73 13.74 17.62
N GLN A 308 -5.53 13.47 16.57
CA GLN A 308 -6.42 12.30 16.55
C GLN A 308 -5.73 11.05 15.98
N PHE A 309 -4.95 11.19 14.91
CA PHE A 309 -4.20 10.11 14.26
C PHE A 309 -3.31 10.70 13.17
N ASN A 310 -2.19 10.06 12.81
CA ASN A 310 -1.35 10.58 11.74
C ASN A 310 -1.98 10.32 10.36
N TYR A 311 -2.98 11.12 9.98
CA TYR A 311 -3.76 11.00 8.76
C TYR A 311 -2.89 10.94 7.51
N ALA A 312 -1.83 11.75 7.45
CA ALA A 312 -0.94 11.79 6.31
C ALA A 312 -0.18 10.47 6.14
N ASP A 313 0.33 9.92 7.25
CA ASP A 313 1.02 8.63 7.24
C ASP A 313 0.06 7.49 6.90
N GLU A 314 -1.13 7.44 7.53
CA GLU A 314 -2.12 6.39 7.25
C GLU A 314 -2.60 6.41 5.79
N LEU A 315 -2.88 7.58 5.24
CA LEU A 315 -3.30 7.70 3.84
C LEU A 315 -2.17 7.28 2.88
N ASN A 316 -0.93 7.67 3.18
CA ASN A 316 0.24 7.26 2.40
C ASN A 316 0.44 5.74 2.46
N ASP A 317 0.28 5.14 3.64
CA ASP A 317 0.37 3.69 3.83
C ASP A 317 -0.72 2.95 3.05
N VAL A 318 -1.98 3.41 3.12
CA VAL A 318 -3.08 2.83 2.34
C VAL A 318 -2.81 2.92 0.84
N ASN A 319 -2.33 4.07 0.34
CA ASN A 319 -2.00 4.24 -1.08
C ASN A 319 -0.89 3.28 -1.51
N ARG A 320 0.17 3.15 -0.71
CA ARG A 320 1.27 2.21 -0.97
C ARG A 320 0.79 0.75 -0.97
N MET A 321 -0.12 0.38 -0.07
CA MET A 321 -0.70 -0.97 -0.06
C MET A 321 -1.50 -1.23 -1.34
N ILE A 322 -2.30 -0.26 -1.79
CA ILE A 322 -3.06 -0.37 -3.04
C ILE A 322 -2.12 -0.53 -4.25
N GLU A 323 -1.06 0.27 -4.33
CA GLU A 323 -0.07 0.18 -5.41
C GLU A 323 0.64 -1.18 -5.42
N TYR A 324 1.06 -1.67 -4.26
CA TYR A 324 1.66 -2.99 -4.11
C TYR A 324 0.71 -4.10 -4.59
N LEU A 325 -0.54 -4.06 -4.17
CA LEU A 325 -1.54 -5.05 -4.56
C LEU A 325 -1.87 -4.97 -6.06
N LYS A 326 -1.95 -3.77 -6.65
CA LYS A 326 -2.13 -3.60 -8.10
C LYS A 326 -0.96 -4.20 -8.88
N PHE A 327 0.26 -4.00 -8.40
CA PHE A 327 1.42 -4.65 -9.00
C PHE A 327 1.34 -6.18 -8.89
N LYS A 328 1.00 -6.71 -7.71
CA LYS A 328 0.79 -8.15 -7.50
C LYS A 328 -0.31 -8.71 -8.40
N GLN A 329 -1.40 -7.96 -8.58
CA GLN A 329 -2.49 -8.28 -9.52
C GLN A 329 -1.98 -8.38 -10.96
N MET A 330 -1.05 -7.51 -11.38
CA MET A 330 -0.45 -7.60 -12.71
C MET A 330 0.31 -8.92 -12.91
N ILE A 331 1.03 -9.43 -11.91
CA ILE A 331 1.73 -10.72 -12.03
C ILE A 331 0.73 -11.85 -12.31
N TYR A 332 -0.41 -11.85 -11.63
CA TYR A 332 -1.45 -12.88 -11.76
C TYR A 332 -2.46 -12.63 -12.89
N SER A 333 -2.42 -11.46 -13.54
CA SER A 333 -3.31 -11.13 -14.65
C SER A 333 -2.79 -11.54 -16.03
N SER A 334 -1.53 -12.01 -16.11
CA SER A 334 -0.99 -12.56 -17.36
C SER A 334 -1.79 -13.78 -17.75
N ASP A 335 -2.41 -13.74 -18.93
CA ASP A 335 -2.99 -14.94 -19.51
C ASP A 335 -1.82 -15.91 -19.75
N ILE A 336 -1.83 -17.06 -19.08
CA ILE A 336 -0.78 -18.09 -19.26
C ILE A 336 -0.69 -18.47 -20.74
N TYR A 337 -1.80 -18.34 -21.48
CA TYR A 337 -1.86 -18.50 -22.92
C TYR A 337 -1.07 -17.45 -23.71
N GLU A 338 -1.12 -16.17 -23.33
CA GLU A 338 -0.28 -15.12 -23.94
C GLU A 338 1.21 -15.43 -23.70
N VAL A 339 1.55 -15.84 -22.48
CA VAL A 339 2.93 -16.23 -22.13
C VAL A 339 3.40 -17.44 -22.95
N ILE A 340 2.55 -18.45 -23.14
CA ILE A 340 2.86 -19.63 -23.96
C ILE A 340 3.06 -19.25 -25.44
N SER A 341 2.19 -18.41 -26.00
CA SER A 341 2.32 -18.00 -27.41
C SER A 341 3.59 -17.22 -27.72
N VAL A 342 4.09 -16.42 -26.76
CA VAL A 342 5.35 -15.68 -26.91
C VAL A 342 6.55 -16.63 -26.95
N ILE A 343 6.49 -17.74 -26.20
CA ILE A 343 7.56 -18.74 -26.18
C ILE A 343 7.55 -19.57 -27.47
N GLU A 344 6.36 -19.95 -27.96
CA GLU A 344 6.21 -20.65 -29.23
C GLU A 344 6.86 -19.82 -30.36
N GLY A 345 6.56 -18.52 -30.44
CA GLY A 345 7.20 -17.62 -31.41
C GLY A 345 8.72 -17.48 -31.23
N ALA A 346 9.22 -17.37 -30.00
CA ALA A 346 10.66 -17.25 -29.74
C ALA A 346 11.44 -18.54 -30.08
N ILE A 347 10.81 -19.72 -29.88
CA ILE A 347 11.38 -21.01 -30.28
C ILE A 347 11.43 -21.11 -31.81
N GLU A 348 10.36 -20.74 -32.50
CA GLU A 348 10.31 -20.71 -33.97
C GLU A 348 11.38 -19.78 -34.56
N GLU A 349 11.56 -18.58 -33.98
CA GLU A 349 12.59 -17.64 -34.43
C GLU A 349 14.01 -18.18 -34.23
N LYS A 350 14.29 -18.84 -33.10
CA LYS A 350 15.61 -19.43 -32.81
C LYS A 350 15.89 -20.63 -33.72
N GLN A 351 14.89 -21.46 -34.00
CA GLN A 351 15.00 -22.56 -34.96
C GLN A 351 15.26 -22.06 -36.38
N ALA A 352 14.59 -20.98 -36.80
CA ALA A 352 14.85 -20.34 -38.09
C ALA A 352 16.28 -19.78 -38.20
N LYS A 353 16.80 -19.16 -37.13
CA LYS A 353 18.18 -18.65 -37.09
C LYS A 353 19.22 -19.77 -37.15
N LEU A 354 18.98 -20.90 -36.48
CA LEU A 354 19.87 -22.07 -36.52
C LEU A 354 19.89 -22.71 -37.91
N GLN A 355 18.73 -22.85 -38.55
CA GLN A 355 18.64 -23.36 -39.92
C GLN A 355 19.36 -22.45 -40.93
N ALA A 356 19.23 -21.12 -40.78
CA ALA A 356 19.95 -20.17 -41.63
C ALA A 356 21.48 -20.25 -41.45
N GLN A 357 21.97 -20.51 -40.23
CA GLN A 357 23.40 -20.74 -40.00
C GLN A 357 23.90 -22.06 -40.61
N GLU A 358 23.11 -23.12 -40.54
CA GLU A 358 23.45 -24.41 -41.18
C GLU A 358 23.45 -24.33 -42.71
N GLU A 359 22.64 -23.45 -43.31
CA GLU A 359 22.63 -23.17 -44.75
C GLU A 359 23.79 -22.27 -45.20
N GLU A 360 24.31 -21.40 -44.33
CA GLU A 360 25.50 -20.58 -44.63
C GLU A 360 26.83 -21.35 -44.48
N GLU A 361 26.85 -22.44 -43.71
CA GLU A 361 28.02 -23.31 -43.53
C GLU A 361 28.13 -24.44 -44.57
N GLN A 362 27.12 -24.65 -45.42
CA GLN A 362 27.10 -25.59 -46.55
C GLN A 362 27.44 -24.91 -47.87
#